data_AF-A0A379V0J6-F1
#
_entry.id   AF-A0A379V0J6-F1
#
_cell.length_a   1.000
_cell.length_b   1.000
_cell.length_c   1.000
_cell.angle_alpha   90.00
_cell.angle_beta   90.00
_cell.angle_gamma   90.00
#
_symmetry.space_group_name_H-M   'P 1'
#
loop_
_entity.id
_entity.type
_entity.pdbx_description
1 polymer ?
#
loop_
_entity_poly.entity_id
_entity_poly.type
_entity_poly.pdbx_seq_one_letter_code
_entity_poly.pdbx_strand_id
1 'polypeptide(L)'
;MTSRQILDRLNKELVHNVALRVEETEDADAFRVSGRGELHLSVLIENMRREGFELAVSRPKVIFREIDGRKQEPYEKRDAGRRRAAPGVCHAGAGRA
;
A
#
# COMPACT_ATOMS: atom_id res chain seq x y z
N MET A 1 -6.89 12.15 14.98
CA MET A 1 -6.37 12.30 13.60
C MET A 1 -7.54 12.23 12.64
N THR A 2 -7.57 13.02 11.57
CA THR A 2 -8.62 12.95 10.53
C THR A 2 -8.12 12.19 9.30
N SER A 3 -9.01 11.49 8.58
CA SER A 3 -8.69 10.78 7.32
C SER A 3 -7.93 11.67 6.33
N ARG A 4 -8.28 12.96 6.27
CA ARG A 4 -7.61 13.97 5.43
C ARG A 4 -6.13 14.18 5.77
N GLN A 5 -5.74 14.14 7.04
CA GLN A 5 -4.33 14.26 7.45
C GLN A 5 -3.50 13.05 6.99
N ILE A 6 -4.10 11.86 7.00
CA ILE A 6 -3.46 10.62 6.51
C ILE A 6 -3.24 10.73 5.01
N LEU A 7 -4.27 11.15 4.26
CA LEU A 7 -4.19 11.36 2.82
C LEU A 7 -3.11 12.38 2.45
N ASP A 8 -3.05 13.52 3.13
CA ASP A 8 -2.03 14.55 2.89
C ASP A 8 -0.61 14.02 3.15
N ARG A 9 -0.44 13.20 4.19
CA ARG A 9 0.86 12.57 4.50
C ARG A 9 1.26 11.53 3.48
N LEU A 10 0.32 10.71 3.02
CA LEU A 10 0.52 9.74 1.95
C LEU A 10 0.87 10.44 0.62
N ASN A 11 0.20 11.55 0.31
CA ASN A 11 0.48 12.36 -0.87
C ASN A 11 1.88 12.99 -0.82
N LYS A 12 2.34 13.43 0.35
CA LYS A 12 3.73 13.89 0.53
C LYS A 12 4.75 12.76 0.28
N GLU A 13 4.42 11.53 0.65
CA GLU A 13 5.28 10.37 0.38
C GLU A 13 5.38 10.09 -1.13
N LEU A 14 4.27 10.20 -1.87
CA LEU A 14 4.23 9.97 -3.32
C LEU A 14 5.22 10.86 -4.10
N VAL A 15 5.50 12.08 -3.61
CA VAL A 15 6.46 13.00 -4.25
C VAL A 15 7.87 12.42 -4.26
N HIS A 16 8.27 11.76 -3.17
CA HIS A 16 9.61 11.22 -3.00
C HIS A 16 9.70 9.75 -3.43
N ASN A 17 8.56 9.05 -3.46
CA ASN A 17 8.48 7.62 -3.59
C ASN A 17 7.66 7.20 -4.81
N VAL A 18 8.31 7.19 -5.98
CA VAL A 18 7.71 6.81 -7.28
C VAL A 18 7.17 5.38 -7.34
N ALA A 19 7.57 4.51 -6.41
CA ALA A 19 7.10 3.14 -6.35
C ALA A 19 5.81 2.99 -5.52
N LEU A 20 5.37 4.06 -4.86
CA LEU A 20 4.14 4.09 -4.08
C LEU A 20 2.98 4.59 -4.96
N ARG A 21 1.80 4.00 -4.79
CA ARG A 21 0.54 4.44 -5.39
C ARG A 21 -0.52 4.45 -4.31
N VAL A 22 -1.29 5.54 -4.27
CA VAL A 22 -2.41 5.72 -3.34
C VAL A 22 -3.64 5.97 -4.18
N GLU A 23 -4.71 5.25 -3.88
CA GLU A 23 -6.00 5.40 -4.52
C GLU A 23 -7.07 5.55 -3.44
N GLU A 24 -8.01 6.47 -3.66
CA GLU A 24 -9.18 6.63 -2.79
C GLU A 24 -10.14 5.47 -3.03
N THR A 25 -10.81 5.00 -1.98
CA THR A 25 -11.82 3.95 -2.08
C THR A 25 -13.23 4.54 -1.96
N GLU A 26 -14.26 3.70 -2.04
CA GLU A 26 -15.65 4.12 -1.82
C GLU A 26 -15.88 4.64 -0.39
N ASP A 27 -15.02 4.23 0.54
CA ASP A 27 -15.02 4.71 1.92
C ASP A 27 -14.05 5.90 2.06
N ALA A 28 -14.58 7.05 2.48
CA ALA A 28 -13.84 8.28 2.66
C ALA A 28 -12.78 8.20 3.77
N ASP A 29 -12.87 7.19 4.64
CA ASP A 29 -11.90 6.93 5.70
C ASP A 29 -10.89 5.85 5.33
N ALA A 30 -10.96 5.26 4.13
CA ALA A 30 -10.07 4.20 3.68
C ALA A 30 -9.35 4.51 2.35
N PHE A 31 -8.05 4.25 2.34
CA PHE A 31 -7.18 4.45 1.18
C PHE A 31 -6.50 3.16 0.78
N ARG A 32 -6.44 2.91 -0.52
CA ARG A 32 -5.74 1.77 -1.10
C ARG A 32 -4.30 2.16 -1.38
N VAL A 33 -3.35 1.61 -0.62
CA VAL A 33 -1.92 1.90 -0.78
C VAL A 33 -1.22 0.69 -1.39
N SER A 34 -0.51 0.91 -2.49
CA SER A 34 0.25 -0.10 -3.23
C SER A 34 1.72 0.31 -3.31
N GLY A 35 2.64 -0.63 -3.08
CA GLY A 35 4.08 -0.36 -3.11
C GLY A 35 4.90 -1.51 -3.70
N ARG A 36 6.21 -1.32 -3.86
CA ARG A 36 7.19 -2.33 -4.30
C ARG A 36 7.45 -3.44 -3.25
N GLY A 37 6.40 -4.17 -2.88
CA GLY A 37 6.48 -5.31 -1.95
C GLY A 37 6.08 -4.98 -0.51
N GLU A 38 6.00 -6.02 0.30
CA GLU A 38 5.51 -5.97 1.69
C GLU A 38 6.42 -5.10 2.59
N LEU A 39 7.74 -5.28 2.49
CA LEU A 39 8.70 -4.52 3.30
C LEU A 39 8.57 -3.00 3.09
N HIS A 40 8.32 -2.59 1.84
CA HIS A 40 8.18 -1.19 1.50
C HIS A 40 6.98 -0.57 2.22
N LEU A 41 5.84 -1.27 2.25
CA LEU A 41 4.65 -0.84 2.97
C LEU A 41 4.87 -0.85 4.49
N SER A 42 5.55 -1.88 5.02
CA SER A 42 5.85 -1.97 6.45
C SER A 42 6.68 -0.80 6.96
N VAL A 43 7.70 -0.37 6.20
CA VAL A 43 8.53 0.79 6.57
C VAL A 43 7.72 2.09 6.57
N LEU A 44 6.86 2.30 5.57
CA LEU A 44 5.99 3.47 5.50
C LEU A 44 5.04 3.54 6.72
N ILE A 45 4.39 2.42 7.03
CA ILE A 45 3.47 2.33 8.17
C ILE A 45 4.19 2.62 9.49
N GLU A 46 5.37 2.02 9.68
CA GLU A 46 6.16 2.24 10.90
C GLU A 46 6.63 3.69 11.04
N ASN A 47 7.04 4.34 9.95
CA ASN A 47 7.39 5.76 9.96
C ASN A 47 6.18 6.62 10.35
N MET A 48 5.01 6.37 9.76
CA MET A 48 3.78 7.07 10.11
C MET A 48 3.40 6.85 11.59
N ARG A 49 3.59 5.63 12.12
CA ARG A 49 3.37 5.37 13.56
C ARG A 49 4.33 6.17 14.44
N ARG A 50 5.60 6.29 14.06
CA ARG A 50 6.61 7.10 14.77
C ARG A 50 6.33 8.60 14.71
N GLU A 51 5.69 9.05 13.63
CA GLU A 51 5.18 10.41 13.48
C GLU A 51 3.89 10.66 14.30
N GLY A 52 3.34 9.63 14.96
CA GLY A 52 2.16 9.72 15.81
C GLY A 52 0.83 9.54 15.07
N PHE A 53 0.85 9.02 13.84
CA PHE A 53 -0.38 8.68 13.12
C PHE A 53 -0.97 7.38 13.65
N GLU A 54 -2.28 7.40 13.88
CA GLU A 54 -3.08 6.21 14.16
C GLU A 54 -3.76 5.78 12.86
N LEU A 55 -3.39 4.61 12.35
CA LEU A 55 -3.96 4.00 11.16
C LEU A 55 -4.19 2.50 11.37
N ALA A 56 -5.31 2.02 10.86
CA ALA A 56 -5.60 0.60 10.75
C ALA A 56 -5.17 0.11 9.37
N VAL A 57 -4.49 -1.03 9.31
CA VAL A 57 -3.95 -1.58 8.06
C VAL A 57 -4.52 -2.97 7.81
N SER A 58 -5.13 -3.18 6.64
CA SER A 58 -5.58 -4.52 6.23
C SER A 58 -4.40 -5.41 5.84
N ARG A 59 -4.56 -6.74 5.93
CA ARG A 59 -3.55 -7.70 5.46
C ARG A 59 -3.16 -7.41 3.98
N PRO A 60 -1.85 -7.35 3.64
CA PRO A 60 -1.40 -7.12 2.28
C PRO A 60 -1.91 -8.20 1.32
N LYS A 61 -2.50 -7.80 0.20
CA LYS A 61 -3.00 -8.72 -0.86
C LYS A 61 -2.32 -8.50 -2.20
N VAL A 62 -2.02 -9.56 -2.93
CA VAL A 62 -1.43 -9.44 -4.28
C VAL A 62 -2.41 -8.74 -5.24
N ILE A 63 -1.92 -7.73 -5.97
CA ILE A 63 -2.70 -7.06 -7.01
C ILE A 63 -2.66 -7.88 -8.29
N PHE A 64 -3.74 -8.56 -8.64
CA PHE A 64 -3.88 -9.21 -9.93
C PHE A 64 -4.16 -8.16 -11.01
N ARG A 65 -3.50 -8.25 -12.17
CA ARG A 65 -3.81 -7.42 -13.35
C ARG A 65 -4.34 -8.31 -14.45
N GLU A 66 -5.35 -7.83 -15.17
CA GLU A 66 -5.85 -8.50 -16.36
C GLU A 66 -5.13 -7.94 -17.59
N ILE A 67 -4.42 -8.80 -18.32
CA ILE A 67 -3.70 -8.44 -19.55
C ILE A 67 -4.11 -9.49 -20.59
N ASP A 68 -4.65 -9.03 -21.73
CA ASP A 68 -5.12 -9.87 -22.83
C ASP A 68 -6.16 -10.93 -22.39
N GLY A 69 -7.10 -10.56 -21.51
CA GLY A 69 -8.14 -11.46 -20.99
C GLY A 69 -7.63 -12.56 -20.06
N ARG A 70 -6.37 -12.47 -19.61
CA ARG A 70 -5.76 -13.42 -18.66
C ARG A 70 -5.42 -12.70 -17.36
N LYS A 71 -5.86 -13.26 -16.24
CA LYS A 71 -5.42 -12.82 -14.90
C LYS A 71 -3.93 -13.13 -14.76
N GLN A 72 -3.12 -12.08 -14.66
CA GLN A 72 -1.70 -12.18 -14.40
C GLN A 72 -1.40 -11.70 -12.98
N GLU A 73 -0.64 -12.54 -12.27
CA GLU A 73 0.00 -12.13 -11.04
C GLU A 73 1.28 -11.36 -11.35
N PRO A 74 1.50 -10.22 -10.72
CA PRO A 74 2.77 -9.54 -10.80
C PRO A 74 3.84 -10.37 -10.08
N TYR A 75 4.99 -10.50 -10.73
CA TYR A 75 6.12 -11.30 -10.25
C TYR A 75 7.29 -10.39 -9.88
N GLU A 76 7.93 -10.65 -8.74
CA GLU A 76 9.19 -10.02 -8.37
C GLU A 76 10.33 -10.99 -8.69
N LYS A 77 11.26 -10.58 -9.57
CA LYS A 77 12.46 -11.37 -9.89
C LYS A 77 13.52 -11.07 -8.82
N ARG A 78 13.72 -11.98 -7.87
CA ARG A 78 14.91 -11.98 -6.99
C ARG A 78 15.90 -13.01 -7.50
N ASP A 79 17.20 -12.70 -7.43
CA ASP A 79 18.33 -13.54 -7.89
C ASP A 79 18.52 -14.85 -7.10
N ALA A 80 17.48 -15.36 -6.44
CA ALA A 80 17.52 -16.62 -5.71
C ALA A 80 16.27 -17.45 -6.03
N GLY A 81 16.19 -17.99 -7.26
CA GLY A 81 15.50 -19.24 -7.64
C GLY A 81 14.04 -19.52 -7.21
N ARG A 82 13.36 -18.62 -6.50
CA ARG A 82 12.03 -18.85 -5.91
C ARG A 82 11.04 -17.85 -6.49
N ARG A 83 10.10 -18.36 -7.28
CA ARG A 83 8.98 -17.58 -7.86
C ARG A 83 8.04 -17.18 -6.72
N ARG A 84 7.84 -15.88 -6.50
CA ARG A 84 6.85 -15.35 -5.54
C ARG A 84 6.06 -14.21 -6.19
N ALA A 85 4.75 -14.21 -5.96
CA ALA A 85 3.85 -13.15 -6.39
C ALA A 85 4.02 -11.89 -5.51
N ALA A 86 4.07 -10.69 -6.10
CA ALA A 86 4.06 -9.39 -5.41
C ALA A 86 3.71 -8.28 -6.43
N PRO A 87 2.86 -7.26 -6.11
CA PRO A 87 2.90 -6.46 -4.89
C PRO A 87 1.62 -6.52 -4.05
N GLY A 88 1.77 -6.17 -2.76
CA GLY A 88 0.70 -6.09 -1.77
C GLY A 88 -0.09 -4.78 -1.85
N VAL A 89 -1.41 -4.86 -1.65
CA VAL A 89 -2.31 -3.75 -1.29
C VAL A 89 -2.63 -3.85 0.18
N CYS A 90 -2.41 -2.74 0.88
CA CYS A 90 -2.97 -2.54 2.20
C CYS A 90 -4.06 -1.46 2.11
N HIS A 91 -5.22 -1.71 2.71
CA HIS A 91 -6.19 -0.66 3.00
C HIS A 91 -5.71 0.01 4.28
N ALA A 92 -5.34 1.27 4.18
CA ALA A 92 -5.04 2.12 5.33
C ALA A 92 -6.32 2.90 5.66
N GLY A 93 -6.97 2.56 6.76
CA GLY A 93 -8.13 3.27 7.29
C GLY A 93 -7.76 4.14 8.48
N ALA A 94 -8.38 5.32 8.61
CA ALA A 94 -8.36 6.05 9.88
C ALA A 94 -9.20 5.25 10.89
N GLY A 95 -8.55 4.39 11.68
CA GLY A 95 -9.27 3.49 12.58
C GLY A 95 -10.03 4.26 13.66
N ARG A 96 -11.33 4.00 13.80
CA ARG A 96 -11.88 3.81 15.14
C ARG A 96 -11.52 2.38 15.56
N ALA A 97 -11.05 2.27 16.80
CA ALA A 97 -10.65 1.03 17.47
C ALA A 97 -11.76 -0.03 17.47
#